data_AF-A0A3D3WAM7-F1
#
_entry.id   AF-A0A3D3WAM7-F1
#
_cell.length_a   1.000
_cell.length_b   1.000
_cell.length_c   1.000
_cell.angle_alpha   90.00
_cell.angle_beta   90.00
_cell.angle_gamma   90.00
#
_symmetry.space_group_name_H-M   'P 1'
#
loop_
_entity.id
_entity.type
_entity.pdbx_description
1 polymer ?
#
loop_
_entity_poly.entity_id
_entity_poly.type
_entity_poly.pdbx_seq_one_letter_code
_entity_poly.pdbx_strand_id
1 'polypeptide(L)'
;LNLGFAKAARREGAELLIDAEVTGFKMEGGKVKGIQTTKGDVDAEIVIIAAGAWSPLLGSQLGIKLPIKPRRGQIVITEPVAPFVIGDVLSAQYIVAKYHPETLKDSTQRGVQLGVGLALTQSAKGDILIGATREFVDYDLRNTREGIREIL
;
A
#
# COMPACT_ATOMS: atom_id res chain seq x y z
N LEU A 1 -14.17 5.41 -5.42
CA LEU A 1 -13.69 6.81 -5.30
C LEU A 1 -12.65 7.16 -6.37
N ASN A 2 -11.55 6.41 -6.48
CA ASN A 2 -10.44 6.73 -7.42
C ASN A 2 -10.85 6.82 -8.90
N LEU A 3 -11.67 5.89 -9.40
CA LEU A 3 -12.15 5.92 -10.79
C LEU A 3 -13.01 7.16 -11.09
N GLY A 4 -13.78 7.63 -10.11
CA GLY A 4 -14.59 8.85 -10.24
C GLY A 4 -13.72 10.08 -10.43
N PHE A 5 -12.69 10.23 -9.59
CA PHE A 5 -11.72 11.32 -9.72
C PHE A 5 -10.93 11.25 -11.02
N ALA A 6 -10.48 10.07 -11.45
CA ALA A 6 -9.77 9.89 -12.71
C ALA A 6 -10.64 10.32 -13.92
N LYS A 7 -11.93 9.92 -13.93
CA LYS A 7 -12.88 10.34 -14.98
C LYS A 7 -13.14 11.85 -14.95
N ALA A 8 -13.26 12.43 -13.75
CA ALA A 8 -13.45 13.87 -13.61
C ALA A 8 -12.21 14.64 -14.10
N ALA A 9 -11.00 14.26 -13.67
CA ALA A 9 -9.76 14.89 -14.12
C ALA A 9 -9.62 14.85 -15.65
N ARG A 10 -9.92 13.71 -16.27
CA ARG A 10 -9.87 13.57 -17.74
C ARG A 10 -10.91 14.44 -18.45
N ARG A 11 -12.10 14.63 -17.86
CA ARG A 11 -13.10 15.59 -18.36
C ARG A 11 -12.62 17.05 -18.27
N GLU A 12 -11.85 17.38 -17.25
CA GLU A 12 -11.24 18.71 -17.07
C GLU A 12 -9.92 18.86 -17.85
N GLY A 13 -9.58 17.93 -18.74
CA GLY A 13 -8.44 18.03 -19.67
C GLY A 13 -7.15 17.35 -19.21
N ALA A 14 -7.14 16.66 -18.07
CA ALA A 14 -5.95 15.90 -17.64
C ALA A 14 -5.72 14.67 -18.54
N GLU A 15 -4.49 14.46 -18.97
CA GLU A 15 -4.07 13.23 -19.63
C GLU A 15 -3.72 12.15 -18.60
N LEU A 16 -4.17 10.91 -18.86
CA LEU A 16 -3.92 9.78 -17.98
C LEU A 16 -3.15 8.70 -18.75
N LEU A 17 -1.85 8.64 -18.54
CA LEU A 17 -0.95 7.64 -19.08
C LEU A 17 -0.82 6.49 -18.07
N ILE A 18 -1.49 5.37 -18.35
CA ILE A 18 -1.41 4.14 -17.54
C ILE A 18 -0.36 3.19 -18.12
N ASP A 19 0.10 2.25 -17.29
CA ASP A 19 1.19 1.31 -17.61
C ASP A 19 2.45 2.03 -18.14
N ALA A 20 2.69 3.25 -17.66
CA ALA A 20 3.84 4.09 -17.96
C ALA A 20 4.65 4.26 -16.68
N GLU A 21 5.53 3.32 -16.40
CA GLU A 21 6.37 3.37 -15.20
C GLU A 21 7.40 4.48 -15.35
N VAL A 22 7.51 5.35 -14.35
CA VAL A 22 8.55 6.37 -14.28
C VAL A 22 9.86 5.71 -13.89
N THR A 23 10.85 5.79 -14.78
CA THR A 23 12.17 5.18 -14.60
C THR A 23 13.23 6.21 -14.20
N GLY A 24 12.97 7.50 -14.45
CA GLY A 24 13.94 8.57 -14.23
C GLY A 24 13.36 9.98 -14.31
N PHE A 25 14.23 10.97 -14.10
CA PHE A 25 13.92 12.39 -14.17
C PHE A 25 14.84 13.10 -15.17
N LYS A 26 14.29 14.04 -15.93
CA LYS A 26 15.06 14.93 -16.79
C LYS A 26 15.45 16.16 -15.96
N MET A 27 16.75 16.41 -15.83
CA MET A 27 17.29 17.48 -14.99
C MET A 27 18.12 18.47 -15.83
N GLU A 28 17.90 19.76 -15.62
CA GLU A 28 18.69 20.83 -16.26
C GLU A 28 18.90 21.96 -15.26
N GLY A 29 20.15 22.38 -15.06
CA GLY A 29 20.49 23.47 -14.13
C GLY A 29 20.00 23.24 -12.69
N GLY A 30 19.95 21.99 -12.24
CA GLY A 30 19.44 21.61 -10.92
C GLY A 30 17.91 21.65 -10.78
N LYS A 31 17.16 21.83 -11.87
CA LYS A 31 15.69 21.81 -11.90
C LYS A 31 15.18 20.64 -12.71
N VAL A 32 14.02 20.11 -12.31
CA VAL A 32 13.30 19.12 -13.12
C VAL A 32 12.76 19.78 -14.38
N LYS A 33 12.85 19.06 -15.49
CA LYS A 33 12.30 19.44 -16.81
C LYS A 33 11.35 18.39 -17.37
N GLY A 34 11.21 17.26 -16.69
CA GLY A 34 10.34 16.18 -17.11
C GLY A 34 10.68 14.87 -16.41
N ILE A 35 10.03 13.82 -16.87
CA ILE A 35 10.21 12.45 -16.41
C ILE A 35 10.52 11.54 -17.59
N GLN A 36 11.23 10.45 -17.30
CA GLN A 36 11.45 9.35 -18.23
C GLN A 36 10.51 8.22 -17.87
N THR A 37 9.86 7.63 -18.86
CA THR A 37 8.93 6.51 -18.64
C THR A 37 9.18 5.36 -19.59
N THR A 38 8.63 4.18 -19.28
CA THR A 38 8.64 3.03 -20.17
C THR A 38 7.87 3.25 -21.48
N LYS A 39 7.09 4.33 -21.60
CA LYS A 39 6.33 4.69 -22.81
C LYS A 39 6.85 5.97 -23.48
N GLY A 40 8.02 6.44 -23.09
CA GLY A 40 8.64 7.67 -23.59
C GLY A 40 8.71 8.77 -22.54
N ASP A 41 9.45 9.82 -22.87
CA ASP A 41 9.68 10.94 -21.97
C ASP A 41 8.49 11.91 -21.98
N VAL A 42 8.23 12.53 -20.83
CA VAL A 42 7.21 13.57 -20.68
C VAL A 42 7.88 14.82 -20.12
N ASP A 43 7.79 15.93 -20.87
CA ASP A 43 8.28 17.22 -20.42
C ASP A 43 7.31 17.84 -19.41
N ALA A 44 7.85 18.39 -18.33
CA ALA A 44 7.08 19.03 -17.27
C ALA A 44 7.93 20.02 -16.49
N GLU A 45 7.38 21.21 -16.22
CA GLU A 45 8.02 22.22 -15.36
C GLU A 45 7.92 21.86 -13.87
N ILE A 46 6.88 21.12 -13.49
CA ILE A 46 6.61 20.69 -12.13
C ILE A 46 6.32 19.19 -12.15
N VAL A 47 6.98 18.45 -11.27
CA VAL A 47 6.74 17.02 -11.06
C VAL A 47 6.36 16.78 -9.61
N ILE A 48 5.27 16.04 -9.40
CA ILE A 48 4.77 15.66 -8.07
C ILE A 48 4.93 14.15 -7.91
N ILE A 49 5.69 13.72 -6.90
CA ILE A 49 5.79 12.29 -6.57
C ILE A 49 4.60 11.90 -5.68
N ALA A 50 3.65 11.17 -6.27
CA ALA A 50 2.48 10.62 -5.58
C ALA A 50 2.45 9.08 -5.63
N ALA A 51 3.63 8.43 -5.63
CA ALA A 51 3.79 6.98 -5.85
C ALA A 51 3.58 6.11 -4.58
N GLY A 52 2.97 6.65 -3.53
CA GLY A 52 2.71 5.94 -2.29
C GLY A 52 3.97 5.31 -1.68
N ALA A 53 3.92 3.99 -1.42
CA ALA A 53 5.03 3.24 -0.83
C ALA A 53 6.30 3.20 -1.70
N TRP A 54 6.19 3.44 -3.01
CA TRP A 54 7.31 3.49 -3.96
C TRP A 54 7.95 4.87 -4.08
N SER A 55 7.36 5.92 -3.46
CA SER A 55 7.90 7.28 -3.50
C SER A 55 9.37 7.38 -3.09
N PRO A 56 9.88 6.64 -2.07
CA PRO A 56 11.29 6.67 -1.71
C PRO A 56 12.24 6.30 -2.85
N LEU A 57 11.86 5.35 -3.73
CA LEU A 57 12.70 4.93 -4.86
C LEU A 57 12.88 6.05 -5.87
N LEU A 58 11.82 6.81 -6.12
CA LEU A 58 11.87 7.98 -7.02
C LEU A 58 12.58 9.16 -6.34
N GLY A 59 12.26 9.44 -5.08
CA GLY A 59 12.88 10.52 -4.30
C GLY A 59 14.40 10.37 -4.20
N SER A 60 14.92 9.15 -4.02
CA SER A 60 16.35 8.92 -3.93
C SER A 60 17.12 9.27 -5.20
N GLN A 61 16.50 9.17 -6.39
CA GLN A 61 17.14 9.59 -7.64
C GLN A 61 17.36 11.11 -7.71
N LEU A 62 16.56 11.87 -6.94
CA LEU A 62 16.69 13.32 -6.78
C LEU A 62 17.48 13.71 -5.52
N GLY A 63 18.09 12.75 -4.82
CA GLY A 63 18.78 12.99 -3.55
C GLY A 63 17.85 13.29 -2.37
N ILE A 64 16.54 13.04 -2.50
CA ILE A 64 15.53 13.29 -1.47
C ILE A 64 15.30 12.01 -0.67
N LYS A 65 15.53 12.08 0.64
CA LYS A 65 15.23 10.98 1.56
C LYS A 65 13.82 11.10 2.12
N LEU A 66 12.92 10.20 1.72
CA LEU A 66 11.55 10.14 2.24
C LEU A 66 11.44 9.14 3.40
N PRO A 67 10.82 9.50 4.54
CA PRO A 67 10.70 8.62 5.71
C PRO A 67 9.52 7.62 5.57
N ILE A 68 9.39 6.98 4.41
CA ILE A 68 8.34 6.01 4.10
C ILE A 68 8.99 4.63 4.01
N LYS A 69 8.37 3.63 4.67
CA LYS A 69 8.77 2.22 4.55
C LYS A 69 7.59 1.39 4.05
N PRO A 70 7.75 0.59 2.98
CA PRO A 70 6.70 -0.30 2.54
C PRO A 70 6.43 -1.38 3.60
N ARG A 71 5.16 -1.76 3.73
CA ARG A 71 4.71 -2.81 4.64
C ARG A 71 3.72 -3.69 3.90
N ARG A 72 4.01 -4.99 3.84
CA ARG A 72 3.08 -5.98 3.30
C ARG A 72 2.04 -6.32 4.35
N GLY A 73 0.78 -6.40 3.92
CA GLY A 73 -0.30 -6.98 4.71
C GLY A 73 -1.06 -8.01 3.88
N GLN A 74 -1.33 -9.16 4.49
CA GLN A 74 -2.09 -10.26 3.89
C GLN A 74 -3.45 -10.35 4.59
N ILE A 75 -4.50 -10.61 3.81
CA ILE A 75 -5.86 -10.86 4.30
C ILE A 75 -6.41 -12.13 3.65
N VAL A 76 -7.33 -12.79 4.34
CA VAL A 76 -8.13 -13.89 3.80
C VAL A 76 -9.55 -13.39 3.60
N ILE A 77 -10.18 -13.79 2.50
CA ILE A 77 -11.54 -13.39 2.14
C ILE A 77 -12.37 -14.66 1.94
N THR A 78 -13.54 -14.72 2.57
CA THR A 78 -14.46 -15.85 2.43
C THR A 78 -15.39 -15.69 1.23
N GLU A 79 -16.09 -16.76 0.86
CA GLU A 79 -17.31 -16.63 0.07
C GLU A 79 -18.39 -15.83 0.84
N PRO A 80 -19.36 -15.23 0.14
CA PRO A 80 -20.47 -14.55 0.79
C PRO A 80 -21.28 -15.46 1.72
N VAL A 81 -21.57 -14.94 2.91
CA VAL A 81 -22.45 -15.58 3.89
C VAL A 81 -23.52 -14.59 4.35
N ALA A 82 -24.56 -15.11 5.01
CA ALA A 82 -25.61 -14.25 5.57
C ALA A 82 -24.98 -13.19 6.51
N PRO A 83 -25.48 -11.95 6.52
CA PRO A 83 -24.94 -10.91 7.40
C PRO A 83 -25.07 -11.29 8.88
N PHE A 84 -23.95 -11.32 9.60
CA PHE A 84 -23.93 -11.52 11.05
C PHE A 84 -22.86 -10.69 11.78
N VAL A 85 -21.94 -10.07 11.05
CA VAL A 85 -20.94 -9.16 11.64
C VAL A 85 -21.50 -7.73 11.62
N ILE A 86 -21.53 -7.09 12.77
CA ILE A 86 -21.99 -5.70 12.91
C ILE A 86 -20.77 -4.79 13.05
N GLY A 87 -20.45 -4.05 12.00
CA GLY A 87 -19.31 -3.12 11.97
C GLY A 87 -17.95 -3.82 11.86
N ASP A 88 -16.89 -3.08 12.20
CA ASP A 88 -15.51 -3.59 12.20
C ASP A 88 -15.15 -4.14 13.59
N VAL A 89 -14.66 -5.38 13.63
CA VAL A 89 -14.18 -6.03 14.85
C VAL A 89 -12.66 -5.98 14.86
N LEU A 90 -12.07 -5.27 15.83
CA LEU A 90 -10.62 -5.12 15.97
C LEU A 90 -10.16 -5.57 17.35
N SER A 91 -9.13 -6.43 17.42
CA SER A 91 -8.50 -6.77 18.69
C SER A 91 -7.53 -5.68 19.16
N ALA A 92 -7.29 -5.59 20.47
CA ALA A 92 -6.28 -4.70 21.03
C ALA A 92 -4.90 -4.96 20.41
N GLN A 93 -4.56 -6.23 20.17
CA GLN A 93 -3.33 -6.64 19.50
C GLN A 93 -3.22 -6.05 18.08
N TYR A 94 -4.31 -5.99 17.30
CA TYR A 94 -4.30 -5.36 15.98
C TYR A 94 -3.93 -3.87 16.06
N ILE A 95 -4.48 -3.16 17.05
CA ILE A 95 -4.20 -1.73 17.28
C ILE A 95 -2.73 -1.56 17.69
N VAL A 96 -2.24 -2.35 18.64
CA VAL A 96 -0.83 -2.32 19.08
C VAL A 96 0.11 -2.62 17.91
N ALA A 97 -0.16 -3.64 17.09
CA ALA A 97 0.66 -3.96 15.92
C ALA A 97 0.71 -2.84 14.86
N LYS A 98 -0.31 -1.98 14.82
CA LYS A 98 -0.40 -0.84 13.91
C LYS A 98 0.43 0.34 14.39
N TYR A 99 0.29 0.71 15.67
CA TYR A 99 0.83 1.96 16.22
C TYR A 99 2.11 1.77 17.03
N HIS A 100 2.29 0.60 17.64
CA HIS A 100 3.40 0.25 18.52
C HIS A 100 4.03 -1.13 18.18
N PRO A 101 4.40 -1.39 16.92
CA PRO A 101 4.94 -2.68 16.50
C PRO A 101 6.24 -3.08 17.24
N GLU A 102 6.98 -2.11 17.79
CA GLU A 102 8.16 -2.33 18.62
C GLU A 102 7.88 -3.17 19.87
N THR A 103 6.67 -3.08 20.43
CA THR A 103 6.26 -3.83 21.63
C THR A 103 6.05 -5.31 21.37
N LEU A 104 5.95 -5.71 20.10
CA LEU A 104 5.64 -7.08 19.68
C LEU A 104 6.88 -7.87 19.25
N LYS A 105 8.03 -7.21 19.13
CA LYS A 105 9.26 -7.80 18.56
C LYS A 105 9.81 -8.97 19.38
N ASP A 106 9.69 -8.88 20.70
CA ASP A 106 10.25 -9.87 21.63
C ASP A 106 9.27 -11.01 21.95
N SER A 107 8.07 -11.00 21.34
CA SER A 107 7.10 -12.06 21.53
C SER A 107 7.64 -13.38 20.99
N THR A 108 7.42 -14.46 21.73
CA THR A 108 7.71 -15.84 21.26
C THR A 108 6.63 -16.38 20.33
N GLN A 109 5.47 -15.72 20.26
CA GLN A 109 4.36 -16.13 19.41
C GLN A 109 4.52 -15.58 17.99
N ARG A 110 4.48 -16.46 17.00
CA ARG A 110 4.79 -16.12 15.62
C ARG A 110 3.79 -15.14 15.01
N GLY A 111 2.48 -15.33 15.20
CA GLY A 111 1.46 -14.39 14.73
C GLY A 111 1.63 -12.97 15.29
N VAL A 112 2.07 -12.85 16.55
CA VAL A 112 2.39 -11.55 17.17
C VAL A 112 3.57 -10.88 16.46
N GLN A 113 4.63 -11.63 16.15
CA GLN A 113 5.79 -11.12 15.40
C GLN A 113 5.42 -10.66 13.98
N LEU A 114 4.48 -11.35 13.33
CA LEU A 114 3.94 -10.94 12.02
C LEU A 114 2.96 -9.76 12.12
N GLY A 115 2.68 -9.26 13.33
CA GLY A 115 1.73 -8.18 13.59
C GLY A 115 0.29 -8.57 13.31
N VAL A 116 -0.01 -9.87 13.32
CA VAL A 116 -1.38 -10.39 13.21
C VAL A 116 -2.11 -10.03 14.48
N GLY A 117 -3.29 -9.45 14.31
CA GLY A 117 -4.33 -9.34 15.32
C GLY A 117 -5.64 -9.38 14.57
N LEU A 118 -6.71 -9.86 15.21
CA LEU A 118 -8.03 -9.91 14.58
C LEU A 118 -8.45 -8.51 14.12
N ALA A 119 -8.54 -8.32 12.80
CA ALA A 119 -9.41 -7.36 12.17
C ALA A 119 -10.34 -8.12 11.23
N LEU A 120 -11.63 -7.90 11.45
CA LEU A 120 -12.67 -8.59 10.74
C LEU A 120 -13.76 -7.60 10.36
N THR A 121 -14.21 -7.68 9.12
CA THR A 121 -15.35 -6.90 8.62
C THR A 121 -16.11 -7.76 7.61
N GLN A 122 -17.42 -7.60 7.57
CA GLN A 122 -18.26 -8.22 6.55
C GLN A 122 -18.71 -7.15 5.56
N SER A 123 -18.36 -7.35 4.30
CA SER A 123 -18.71 -6.43 3.23
C SER A 123 -20.23 -6.43 3.01
N ALA A 124 -20.76 -5.39 2.36
CA ALA A 124 -22.17 -5.34 1.96
C ALA A 124 -22.59 -6.48 1.02
N LYS A 125 -21.63 -7.16 0.38
CA LYS A 125 -21.88 -8.33 -0.47
C LYS A 125 -21.88 -9.65 0.31
N GLY A 126 -21.56 -9.62 1.61
CA GLY A 126 -21.59 -10.78 2.51
C GLY A 126 -20.25 -11.51 2.69
N ASP A 127 -19.22 -11.19 1.90
CA ASP A 127 -17.86 -11.73 2.09
C ASP A 127 -17.23 -11.19 3.37
N ILE A 128 -16.50 -12.04 4.08
CA ILE A 128 -15.81 -11.69 5.33
C ILE A 128 -14.33 -11.52 5.02
N LEU A 129 -13.79 -10.36 5.38
CA LEU A 129 -12.36 -10.06 5.31
C LEU A 129 -11.75 -10.30 6.69
N ILE A 130 -10.76 -11.18 6.76
CA ILE A 130 -10.06 -11.55 7.99
C ILE A 130 -8.58 -11.23 7.82
N GLY A 131 -7.99 -10.51 8.76
CA GLY A 131 -6.58 -10.17 8.70
C GLY A 131 -6.19 -9.07 9.69
N ALA A 132 -5.02 -8.43 9.54
CA ALA A 132 -4.02 -8.66 8.50
C ALA A 132 -2.64 -8.90 9.12
N THR A 133 -1.77 -9.62 8.40
CA THR A 133 -0.32 -9.56 8.67
C THR A 133 0.20 -8.15 8.42
N ARG A 134 1.43 -7.90 8.87
CA ARG A 134 1.94 -6.54 9.04
C ARG A 134 3.47 -6.53 8.97
N GLU A 135 3.99 -6.86 7.81
CA GLU A 135 5.36 -7.32 7.60
C GLU A 135 6.25 -6.26 6.92
N PHE A 136 7.44 -6.02 7.47
CA PHE A 136 8.47 -5.20 6.82
C PHE A 136 9.38 -6.09 5.98
N VAL A 137 8.99 -6.32 4.74
CA VAL A 137 9.67 -7.20 3.76
C VAL A 137 9.99 -6.44 2.48
N ASP A 138 10.30 -5.16 2.62
CA ASP A 138 10.54 -4.22 1.52
C ASP A 138 9.39 -4.23 0.50
N TYR A 139 9.69 -4.46 -0.78
CA TYR A 139 8.72 -4.42 -1.87
C TYR A 139 8.24 -5.81 -2.31
N ASP A 140 8.41 -6.85 -1.48
CA ASP A 140 7.86 -8.18 -1.78
C ASP A 140 6.33 -8.18 -1.65
N LEU A 141 5.64 -8.31 -2.78
CA LEU A 141 4.17 -8.33 -2.86
C LEU A 141 3.57 -9.74 -2.77
N ARG A 142 4.39 -10.79 -2.71
CA ARG A 142 3.89 -12.18 -2.71
C ARG A 142 3.22 -12.50 -1.39
N ASN A 143 2.20 -13.34 -1.43
CA ASN A 143 1.64 -13.95 -0.23
C ASN A 143 2.56 -15.08 0.26
N THR A 144 2.53 -15.33 1.57
CA THR A 144 3.25 -16.43 2.21
C THR A 144 2.26 -17.41 2.82
N ARG A 145 2.54 -18.70 2.71
CA ARG A 145 1.70 -19.74 3.32
C ARG A 145 1.66 -19.56 4.83
N GLU A 146 2.78 -19.15 5.40
CA GLU A 146 2.96 -18.83 6.81
C GLU A 146 2.05 -17.67 7.22
N GLY A 147 2.04 -16.57 6.48
CA GLY A 147 1.17 -15.43 6.79
C GLY A 147 -0.31 -15.78 6.73
N ILE A 148 -0.72 -16.55 5.72
CA ILE A 148 -2.11 -17.03 5.59
C ILE A 148 -2.49 -17.94 6.77
N ARG A 149 -1.60 -18.84 7.18
CA ARG A 149 -1.84 -19.75 8.32
C ARG A 149 -1.97 -19.05 9.67
N GLU A 150 -1.34 -17.89 9.84
CA GLU A 150 -1.44 -17.15 11.10
C GLU A 150 -2.71 -16.28 11.16
N ILE A 151 -3.38 -16.06 10.03
CA ILE A 151 -4.67 -15.36 9.95
C ILE A 151 -5.84 -16.30 10.32
N LEU A 152 -5.72 -17.60 10.01
CA LEU A 152 -6.75 -18.64 10.20
C LEU A 152 -6.50 -19.46 11.46
#